data_AF-A0A538E2L5-F1
#
_entry.id   AF-A0A538E2L5-F1
#
_cell.length_a   1.000
_cell.length_b   1.000
_cell.length_c   1.000
_cell.angle_alpha   90.00
_cell.angle_beta   90.00
_cell.angle_gamma   90.00
#
_symmetry.space_group_name_H-M   'P 1'
#
loop_
_entity.id
_entity.type
_entity.pdbx_description
1 polymer ?
#
loop_
_entity_poly.entity_id
_entity_poly.type
_entity_poly.pdbx_seq_one_letter_code
_entity_poly.pdbx_strand_id
1 'polypeptide(L)'
;MDAAGAEELRKRIEEQRHWEQAEAVRDGRQSATDPDSFELEELVDGVRYYGRDEQVTVVDGRRSLVTYRLTKALVDGWWQRSNVRESVRYLDEVPTKSS
;
A
#
# COMPACT_ATOMS: atom_id res chain seq x y z
N MET A 1 1.22 19.25 -24.29
CA MET A 1 0.75 18.51 -23.09
C MET A 1 -0.59 17.92 -23.47
N ASP A 2 -0.70 16.59 -23.44
CA ASP A 2 -1.95 15.87 -23.74
C ASP A 2 -2.79 15.67 -22.48
N ALA A 3 -4.01 15.16 -22.65
CA ALA A 3 -4.93 14.94 -21.53
C ALA A 3 -4.36 13.96 -20.49
N ALA A 4 -3.66 12.91 -20.95
CA ALA A 4 -3.04 11.91 -20.09
C ALA A 4 -1.92 12.51 -19.20
N GLY A 5 -1.06 13.36 -19.76
CA GLY A 5 -0.03 14.05 -18.99
C GLY A 5 -0.60 15.03 -17.96
N ALA A 6 -1.73 15.69 -18.26
CA ALA A 6 -2.39 16.57 -17.31
C ALA A 6 -3.06 15.79 -16.16
N GLU A 7 -3.63 14.62 -16.45
CA GLU A 7 -4.23 13.72 -15.45
C GLU A 7 -3.17 13.16 -14.51
N GLU A 8 -2.06 12.64 -15.05
CA GLU A 8 -0.94 12.12 -14.27
C GLU A 8 -0.34 13.20 -13.35
N LEU A 9 -0.20 14.44 -13.84
CA LEU A 9 0.29 15.54 -13.01
C LEU A 9 -0.69 15.88 -11.88
N ARG A 10 -2.00 15.89 -12.14
CA ARG A 10 -3.02 16.11 -11.10
C ARG A 10 -2.94 15.04 -10.04
N LYS A 11 -2.82 13.78 -10.44
CA LYS A 11 -2.66 12.65 -9.53
C LYS A 11 -1.45 12.85 -8.61
N ARG A 12 -0.27 13.14 -9.15
CA ARG A 12 0.94 13.40 -8.35
C ARG A 12 0.80 14.56 -7.37
N ILE A 13 0.12 15.64 -7.78
CA ILE A 13 -0.15 16.78 -6.89
C ILE A 13 -1.07 16.36 -5.74
N GLU A 14 -2.11 15.58 -6.02
CA GLU A 14 -3.02 15.04 -5.00
C GLU A 14 -2.29 14.11 -4.03
N GLU A 15 -1.46 13.20 -4.54
CA GLU A 15 -0.64 12.27 -3.76
C GLU A 15 0.31 13.01 -2.80
N GLN A 16 0.96 14.07 -3.30
CA GLN A 16 1.86 14.91 -2.50
C GLN A 16 1.10 15.73 -1.45
N ARG A 17 0.00 16.39 -1.82
CA ARG A 17 -0.85 17.14 -0.88
C ARG A 17 -1.38 16.25 0.24
N HIS A 18 -1.75 15.01 -0.09
CA HIS A 18 -2.16 14.04 0.91
C HIS A 18 -1.01 13.69 1.84
N TRP A 19 0.20 13.45 1.33
CA TRP A 19 1.40 13.18 2.15
C TRP A 19 1.71 14.32 3.12
N GLU A 20 1.59 15.57 2.69
CA GLU A 20 1.84 16.78 3.48
C GLU A 20 0.83 17.01 4.62
N GLN A 21 -0.24 16.22 4.71
CA GLN A 21 -1.18 16.32 5.85
C GLN A 21 -0.52 15.97 7.19
N ALA A 22 0.52 15.14 7.18
CA ALA A 22 1.28 14.82 8.38
C ALA A 22 2.06 16.05 8.88
N GLU A 23 1.83 16.41 10.16
CA GLU A 23 2.61 17.44 10.84
C GLU A 23 4.11 17.11 10.83
N ALA A 24 4.46 15.83 11.06
CA ALA A 24 5.84 15.39 11.03
C ALA A 24 6.51 15.61 9.65
N VAL A 25 5.75 15.52 8.55
CA VAL A 25 6.26 15.82 7.20
C VAL A 25 6.51 17.32 7.04
N ARG A 26 5.55 18.15 7.48
CA ARG A 26 5.65 19.62 7.39
C ARG A 26 6.81 20.18 8.23
N ASP A 27 7.05 19.58 9.39
CA ASP A 27 8.13 19.97 10.31
C ASP A 27 9.49 19.35 9.94
N GLY A 28 9.55 18.49 8.93
CA GLY A 28 10.77 17.79 8.50
C GLY A 28 11.23 16.66 9.42
N ARG A 29 10.40 16.22 10.37
CA ARG A 29 10.64 15.04 11.23
C ARG A 29 10.42 13.73 10.49
N GLN A 30 9.56 13.73 9.49
CA GLN A 30 9.34 12.67 8.52
C GLN A 30 9.72 13.19 7.13
N SER A 31 10.12 12.28 6.23
CA SER A 31 10.53 12.63 4.86
C SER A 31 9.50 13.53 4.16
N ALA A 32 9.98 14.59 3.51
CA ALA A 32 9.15 15.53 2.74
C ALA A 32 8.42 14.86 1.56
N THR A 33 8.99 13.77 1.04
CA THR A 33 8.39 12.93 0.00
C THR A 33 8.11 11.53 0.55
N ASP A 34 7.03 10.92 0.05
CA ASP A 34 6.69 9.54 0.36
C ASP A 34 7.73 8.58 -0.26
N PRO A 35 8.52 7.84 0.54
CA PRO A 35 9.57 6.97 0.03
C PRO A 35 9.04 5.81 -0.82
N ASP A 36 7.76 5.45 -0.64
CA ASP A 36 7.11 4.32 -1.33
C ASP A 36 6.13 4.81 -2.41
N SER A 37 6.20 6.10 -2.80
CA SER A 37 5.27 6.72 -3.76
C SER A 37 5.17 6.00 -5.11
N PHE A 38 6.25 5.34 -5.55
CA PHE A 38 6.27 4.60 -6.81
C PHE A 38 5.38 3.35 -6.79
N GLU A 39 5.02 2.83 -5.61
CA GLU A 39 4.11 1.70 -5.45
C GLU A 39 2.71 2.15 -5.02
N LEU A 40 2.44 3.45 -4.93
CA LEU A 40 1.14 3.94 -4.49
C LEU A 40 0.06 3.62 -5.54
N GLU A 41 -0.92 2.82 -5.14
CA GLU A 41 -2.01 2.39 -6.01
C GLU A 41 -3.23 3.29 -5.83
N GLU A 42 -3.62 3.57 -4.58
CA GLU A 42 -4.85 4.30 -4.27
C GLU A 42 -4.82 5.05 -2.93
N LEU A 43 -5.69 6.05 -2.82
CA LEU A 43 -5.98 6.83 -1.61
C LEU A 43 -7.46 6.62 -1.27
N VAL A 44 -7.75 5.94 -0.17
CA VAL A 44 -9.13 5.63 0.25
C VAL A 44 -9.27 5.84 1.74
N ASP A 45 -10.30 6.58 2.17
CA ASP A 45 -10.64 6.85 3.57
C ASP A 45 -9.45 7.37 4.43
N GLY A 46 -8.61 8.22 3.83
CA GLY A 46 -7.42 8.78 4.50
C GLY A 46 -6.26 7.78 4.66
N VAL A 47 -6.38 6.59 4.07
CA VAL A 47 -5.35 5.56 4.04
C VAL A 47 -4.72 5.53 2.65
N ARG A 48 -3.39 5.44 2.64
CA ARG A 48 -2.60 5.23 1.42
C ARG A 48 -2.40 3.73 1.25
N TYR A 49 -2.78 3.19 0.10
CA TYR A 49 -2.61 1.78 -0.22
C TYR A 49 -1.60 1.61 -1.34
N TYR A 50 -0.64 0.72 -1.11
CA TYR A 50 0.49 0.50 -1.99
C TYR A 50 0.38 -0.88 -2.64
N GLY A 51 1.41 -1.23 -3.43
CA GLY A 51 1.59 -2.53 -4.03
C GLY A 51 1.47 -3.69 -3.05
N ARG A 52 1.23 -4.87 -3.63
CA ARG A 52 1.10 -6.13 -2.90
C ARG A 52 2.40 -6.91 -2.94
N ASP A 53 2.71 -7.54 -1.82
CA ASP A 53 3.81 -8.47 -1.68
C ASP A 53 3.27 -9.86 -1.36
N GLU A 54 3.78 -10.88 -2.06
CA GLU A 54 3.39 -12.27 -1.84
C GLU A 54 4.52 -13.02 -1.15
N GLN A 55 4.21 -13.59 0.02
CA GLN A 55 5.17 -14.33 0.82
C GLN A 55 4.70 -15.75 1.07
N VAL A 56 5.60 -16.72 0.86
CA VAL A 56 5.36 -18.09 1.29
C VAL A 56 5.71 -18.21 2.76
N THR A 57 4.73 -18.55 3.58
CA THR A 57 4.88 -18.72 5.04
C THR A 57 4.01 -19.87 5.55
N VAL A 58 3.99 -20.09 6.86
CA VAL A 58 3.12 -21.05 7.52
C VAL A 58 1.96 -20.30 8.19
N VAL A 59 0.73 -20.63 7.81
CA VAL A 59 -0.50 -20.13 8.44
C VAL A 59 -1.26 -21.35 8.96
N ASP A 60 -1.62 -21.33 10.24
CA ASP A 60 -2.35 -22.42 10.90
C ASP A 60 -1.69 -23.80 10.69
N GLY A 61 -0.35 -23.83 10.70
CA GLY A 61 0.46 -25.05 10.51
C GLY A 61 0.59 -25.53 9.05
N ARG A 62 0.03 -24.82 8.07
CA ARG A 62 0.05 -25.19 6.64
C ARG A 62 0.87 -24.23 5.80
N ARG A 63 1.58 -24.76 4.81
CA ARG A 63 2.37 -23.92 3.89
C ARG A 63 1.41 -23.12 3.01
N SER A 64 1.58 -21.81 3.00
CA SER A 64 0.62 -20.88 2.41
C SER A 64 1.33 -19.74 1.68
N LEU A 65 0.77 -19.32 0.55
CA LEU A 65 1.10 -18.04 -0.08
C LEU A 65 0.19 -16.98 0.55
N VAL A 66 0.79 -15.97 1.17
CA VAL A 66 0.09 -14.89 1.85
C VAL A 66 0.34 -13.60 1.09
N THR A 67 -0.73 -12.93 0.69
CA THR A 67 -0.65 -11.61 0.07
C THR A 67 -0.76 -10.55 1.16
N TYR A 68 0.25 -9.73 1.29
CA TYR A 68 0.26 -8.55 2.13
C TYR A 68 0.13 -7.29 1.28
N ARG A 69 -0.56 -6.30 1.82
CA ARG A 69 -0.63 -4.96 1.25
C ARG A 69 -0.02 -3.97 2.20
N LEU A 70 0.93 -3.20 1.70
CA LEU A 70 1.48 -2.07 2.42
C LEU A 70 0.41 -0.98 2.49
N THR A 71 0.19 -0.44 3.69
CA THR A 71 -0.70 0.68 3.95
C THR A 71 0.02 1.73 4.78
N LYS A 72 -0.36 2.99 4.61
CA LYS A 72 -0.02 4.07 5.54
C LYS A 72 -1.24 4.84 5.96
N ALA A 73 -1.38 5.03 7.27
CA ALA A 73 -2.44 5.83 7.88
C ALA A 73 -1.83 6.98 8.66
N LEU A 74 -2.54 8.09 8.71
CA LEU A 74 -2.14 9.25 9.51
C LEU A 74 -2.55 9.02 10.97
N VAL A 75 -1.56 8.93 11.85
CA VAL A 75 -1.76 8.70 13.29
C VAL A 75 -0.88 9.67 14.05
N ASP A 76 -1.51 10.50 14.90
CA ASP A 76 -0.83 11.51 15.73
C ASP A 76 0.15 12.41 14.95
N GLY A 77 -0.22 12.79 13.73
CA GLY A 77 0.58 13.66 12.87
C GLY A 77 1.71 12.95 12.10
N TRP A 78 1.78 11.61 12.15
CA TRP A 78 2.76 10.79 11.42
C TRP A 78 2.08 9.83 10.45
N TRP A 79 2.69 9.62 9.28
CA TRP A 79 2.32 8.48 8.45
C TRP A 79 2.95 7.22 9.02
N GLN A 80 2.12 6.34 9.58
CA GLN A 80 2.54 5.05 10.11
C GLN A 80 2.35 3.95 9.08
N ARG A 81 3.38 3.11 8.95
CA ARG A 81 3.41 1.97 8.03
C ARG A 81 2.78 0.73 8.67
N SER A 82 1.94 0.04 7.91
CA SER A 82 1.39 -1.27 8.28
C SER A 82 1.37 -2.22 7.09
N ASN A 83 1.64 -3.51 7.30
CA ASN A 83 1.43 -4.56 6.30
C ASN A 83 0.15 -5.32 6.67
N VAL A 84 -0.91 -5.13 5.89
CA VAL A 84 -2.20 -5.77 6.11
C VAL A 84 -2.23 -7.07 5.32
N ARG A 85 -2.63 -8.17 5.95
CA ARG A 85 -2.85 -9.44 5.26
C ARG A 85 -4.17 -9.37 4.48
N GLU A 86 -4.11 -9.45 3.16
CA GLU A 86 -5.30 -9.43 2.31
C GLU A 86 -5.82 -10.83 2.01
N SER A 87 -4.94 -11.78 1.72
CA SER A 87 -5.35 -13.14 1.33
C SER A 87 -4.37 -14.21 1.81
N VAL A 88 -4.88 -15.44 1.94
CA VAL A 88 -4.09 -16.64 2.24
C VAL A 88 -4.53 -17.72 1.25
N ARG A 89 -3.59 -18.29 0.51
CA ARG A 89 -3.79 -19.47 -0.32
C ARG A 89 -2.94 -20.61 0.22
N TYR A 90 -3.59 -21.67 0.70
CA TYR A 90 -2.89 -22.89 1.11
C TYR A 90 -2.27 -23.57 -0.11
N LEU A 91 -0.96 -23.80 -0.07
CA LEU A 91 -0.21 -24.39 -1.19
C LEU A 91 -0.32 -25.92 -1.24
N ASP A 92 -0.86 -26.51 -0.17
CA ASP A 92 -1.07 -27.95 -0.06
C ASP A 92 -2.43 -28.40 -0.65
N GLU A 93 -3.23 -27.46 -1.17
CA GLU A 93 -4.48 -27.78 -1.88
C GLU A 93 -4.16 -28.29 -3.28
N VAL A 94 -4.35 -29.60 -3.50
CA VAL A 94 -4.38 -30.19 -4.84
C VAL A 94 -5.60 -29.62 -5.56
N PRO A 95 -5.48 -29.01 -6.75
CA PRO A 95 -6.64 -28.53 -7.47
C PRO A 95 -7.53 -29.73 -7.78
N THR A 96 -8.71 -29.78 -7.16
CA THR A 96 -9.76 -30.72 -7.56
C THR A 96 -10.12 -30.40 -9.01
N LYS A 97 -9.63 -31.22 -9.94
CA LYS A 97 -10.15 -31.26 -11.30
C LYS A 97 -11.65 -31.49 -11.21
N SER A 98 -12.44 -30.48 -11.52
CA SER A 98 -13.84 -30.66 -11.87
C SER A 98 -13.88 -31.56 -13.11
N SER A 99 -14.49 -32.75 -12.94
CA SER A 99 -14.79 -33.67 -14.04
C SER A 99 -15.96 -33.16 -14.87
#